data_AF-A0A6B3G4N8-F1
#
_entry.id   AF-A0A6B3G4N8-F1
#
_cell.length_a   1.000
_cell.length_b   1.000
_cell.length_c   1.000
_cell.angle_alpha   90.00
_cell.angle_beta   90.00
_cell.angle_gamma   90.00
#
_symmetry.space_group_name_H-M   'P 1'
#
loop_
_entity.id
_entity.type
_entity.pdbx_description
1 polymer ?
#
loop_
_entity_poly.entity_id
_entity_poly.type
_entity_poly.pdbx_seq_one_letter_code
_entity_poly.pdbx_strand_id
1 'polypeptide(L)'
;GLEAGGEATFTSQLKGGSAEGKDAEVTVKVTAVAARELPELDDDFAQMASEFDTLEELKADSRKRLETTKQYDQATQAQERVLEELLKLAEVPIPEKLLADEVQTRKHNLEHHQLGQM
;
A
#
# COMPACT_ATOMS: atom_id res chain seq x y z
N GLY A 1 -15.75 -19.72 11.90
CA GLY A 1 -16.42 -19.18 10.70
C GLY A 1 -17.52 -20.13 10.28
N LEU A 2 -18.48 -19.68 9.47
CA LEU A 2 -19.53 -20.55 8.92
C LEU A 2 -18.92 -21.62 8.00
N GLU A 3 -19.43 -22.84 8.08
CA GLU A 3 -19.02 -23.96 7.21
C GLU A 3 -19.75 -23.90 5.87
N ALA A 4 -19.32 -24.72 4.90
CA ALA A 4 -20.01 -24.84 3.62
C ALA A 4 -21.47 -25.28 3.84
N GLY A 5 -22.41 -24.53 3.28
CA GLY A 5 -23.85 -24.69 3.50
C GLY A 5 -24.44 -23.80 4.59
N GLY A 6 -23.62 -23.13 5.41
CA GLY A 6 -24.08 -22.20 6.43
C GLY A 6 -24.65 -20.91 5.85
N GLU A 7 -25.61 -20.31 6.57
CA GLU A 7 -26.18 -19.00 6.25
C GLU A 7 -26.11 -18.08 7.46
N ALA A 8 -25.89 -16.79 7.21
CA ALA A 8 -26.05 -15.75 8.22
C ALA A 8 -26.65 -14.50 7.61
N THR A 9 -27.56 -13.87 8.36
CA THR A 9 -28.19 -12.60 7.99
C THR A 9 -27.69 -11.52 8.94
N PHE A 10 -27.29 -10.39 8.38
CA PHE A 10 -26.93 -9.21 9.16
C PHE A 10 -27.40 -7.94 8.47
N THR A 11 -27.69 -6.91 9.25
CA THR A 11 -28.08 -5.59 8.74
C THR A 11 -26.83 -4.79 8.40
N SER A 12 -26.78 -4.22 7.19
CA SER A 12 -25.71 -3.33 6.76
C SER A 12 -26.28 -2.17 5.96
N GLN A 13 -25.63 -1.01 6.10
CA GLN A 13 -25.91 0.13 5.25
C GLN A 13 -25.31 -0.08 3.86
N LEU A 14 -26.09 0.18 2.82
CA LEU A 14 -25.64 0.04 1.44
C LEU A 14 -24.71 1.21 1.07
N LYS A 15 -23.50 0.90 0.59
CA LYS A 15 -22.45 1.88 0.25
C LYS A 15 -22.53 2.45 -1.18
N GLY A 16 -23.58 2.15 -1.94
CA GLY A 16 -23.73 2.70 -3.29
C GLY A 16 -25.03 2.32 -3.99
N GLY A 17 -25.31 2.98 -5.11
CA GLY A 17 -26.51 2.80 -5.92
C GLY A 17 -27.70 3.66 -5.46
N SER A 18 -28.88 3.45 -6.05
CA SER A 18 -30.09 4.24 -5.77
C SER A 18 -30.66 4.10 -4.35
N ALA A 19 -30.10 3.20 -3.55
CA ALA A 19 -30.45 2.96 -2.16
C ALA A 19 -29.28 3.19 -1.18
N GLU A 20 -28.27 3.95 -1.61
CA GLU A 20 -27.13 4.34 -0.77
C GLU A 20 -27.58 5.00 0.55
N GLY A 21 -26.94 4.61 1.65
CA GLY A 21 -27.25 5.13 2.99
C GLY A 21 -28.46 4.49 3.68
N LYS A 22 -29.20 3.58 3.02
CA LYS A 22 -30.30 2.84 3.64
C LYS A 22 -29.82 1.54 4.28
N ASP A 23 -30.43 1.18 5.40
CA ASP A 23 -30.22 -0.10 6.06
C ASP A 23 -30.89 -1.23 5.27
N ALA A 24 -30.15 -2.31 5.03
CA ALA A 24 -30.64 -3.50 4.35
C ALA A 24 -30.23 -4.76 5.12
N GLU A 25 -31.11 -5.77 5.14
CA GLU A 25 -30.75 -7.12 5.60
C GLU A 25 -30.03 -7.87 4.48
N VAL A 26 -28.81 -8.33 4.78
CA VAL A 26 -27.96 -9.09 3.86
C VAL A 26 -27.84 -10.51 4.38
N THR A 27 -28.40 -11.46 3.65
CA THR A 27 -28.21 -12.90 3.90
C THR A 27 -27.04 -13.42 3.07
N VAL A 28 -25.99 -13.88 3.72
CA VAL A 28 -24.83 -14.51 3.08
C VAL A 28 -24.93 -16.01 3.27
N LYS A 29 -24.93 -16.74 2.15
CA LYS A 29 -24.87 -18.20 2.11
C LYS A 29 -23.48 -18.64 1.68
N VAL A 30 -22.80 -19.40 2.53
CA VAL A 30 -21.49 -19.98 2.23
C VAL A 30 -21.68 -21.19 1.33
N THR A 31 -21.32 -21.07 0.05
CA THR A 31 -21.50 -22.15 -0.94
C THR A 31 -20.40 -23.20 -0.89
N ALA A 32 -19.17 -22.77 -0.67
CA ALA A 32 -18.02 -23.64 -0.54
C ALA A 32 -16.97 -22.98 0.36
N VAL A 33 -16.24 -23.81 1.10
CA VAL A 33 -15.04 -23.40 1.83
C VAL A 33 -13.87 -24.10 1.15
N ALA A 34 -13.02 -23.34 0.49
CA ALA A 34 -11.82 -23.85 -0.17
C ALA A 34 -10.58 -23.36 0.59
N ALA A 35 -9.67 -24.28 0.88
CA ALA A 35 -8.34 -23.93 1.34
C ALA A 35 -7.45 -23.66 0.12
N ARG A 36 -6.63 -22.60 0.19
CA ARG A 36 -5.60 -22.35 -0.83
C ARG A 36 -4.40 -23.22 -0.52
N GLU A 37 -4.12 -24.18 -1.38
CA GLU A 37 -2.86 -24.91 -1.39
C GLU A 37 -1.85 -24.08 -2.17
N LEU A 38 -0.74 -23.73 -1.52
CA LEU A 38 0.34 -23.02 -2.19
C LEU A 38 1.12 -24.02 -3.03
N PRO A 39 1.43 -23.70 -4.29
CA PRO A 39 2.28 -24.55 -5.11
C PRO A 39 3.67 -24.66 -4.48
N GLU A 40 4.37 -25.75 -4.81
CA GLU A 40 5.77 -25.89 -4.44
C GLU A 40 6.60 -24.78 -5.11
N LEU A 41 7.62 -24.30 -4.41
CA LEU A 41 8.53 -23.29 -4.95
C LEU A 41 9.61 -24.02 -5.74
N ASP A 42 9.36 -24.22 -7.03
CA ASP A 42 10.23 -24.88 -8.00
C ASP A 42 10.37 -24.06 -9.29
N ASP A 43 11.02 -24.64 -10.31
CA ASP A 43 11.24 -23.96 -11.59
C ASP A 43 9.94 -23.74 -12.37
N ASP A 44 8.96 -24.65 -12.25
CA ASP A 44 7.63 -24.48 -12.84
C ASP A 44 6.91 -23.27 -12.22
N PHE A 45 7.03 -23.08 -10.90
CA PHE A 45 6.54 -21.88 -10.23
C PHE A 45 7.24 -20.61 -10.73
N ALA A 46 8.57 -20.65 -10.93
CA ALA A 46 9.31 -19.51 -11.43
C ALA A 46 8.81 -19.05 -12.80
N GLN A 47 8.57 -20.00 -13.71
CA GLN A 47 8.06 -19.74 -15.06
C GLN A 47 6.61 -19.25 -15.07
N MET A 48 5.76 -19.75 -14.17
CA MET A 48 4.38 -19.28 -14.07
C MET A 48 4.26 -17.89 -13.44
N ALA A 49 5.09 -17.58 -12.45
CA ALA A 49 5.00 -16.36 -11.66
C ALA A 49 5.87 -15.21 -12.18
N SER A 50 6.81 -15.47 -13.09
CA SER A 50 7.80 -14.49 -13.53
C SER A 50 8.33 -14.73 -14.94
N GLU A 51 9.27 -13.90 -15.36
CA GLU A 51 10.00 -14.03 -16.63
C GLU A 51 11.22 -14.97 -16.54
N PHE A 52 11.47 -15.58 -15.39
CA PHE A 52 12.65 -16.43 -15.13
C PHE A 52 12.36 -17.91 -15.39
N ASP A 53 13.38 -18.62 -15.87
CA ASP A 53 13.28 -20.05 -16.19
C ASP A 53 13.44 -20.93 -14.95
N THR A 54 14.14 -20.44 -13.93
CA THR A 54 14.44 -21.19 -12.69
C THR A 54 14.12 -20.40 -11.42
N LEU A 55 13.87 -21.14 -10.34
CA LEU A 55 13.61 -20.55 -9.03
C LEU A 55 14.82 -19.76 -8.48
N GLU A 56 16.03 -20.22 -8.79
CA GLU A 56 17.25 -19.55 -8.34
C GLU A 56 17.42 -18.17 -8.98
N GLU A 57 17.06 -18.01 -10.26
CA GLU A 57 17.03 -16.72 -10.94
C GLU A 57 15.99 -15.77 -10.33
N LEU A 58 14.77 -16.27 -10.08
CA LEU A 58 13.70 -15.50 -9.42
C LEU A 58 14.13 -15.03 -8.02
N LYS A 59 14.78 -15.90 -7.24
CA LYS A 59 15.33 -15.55 -5.92
C LYS A 59 16.47 -14.54 -6.02
N ALA A 60 17.35 -14.68 -7.00
CA ALA A 60 18.47 -13.76 -7.21
C ALA A 60 17.97 -12.36 -7.57
N ASP A 61 16.99 -12.23 -8.47
CA ASP A 61 16.36 -10.94 -8.80
C ASP A 61 15.66 -10.33 -7.57
N SER A 62 14.87 -11.14 -6.87
CA SER A 62 14.19 -10.70 -5.64
C SER A 62 15.17 -10.17 -4.61
N ARG A 63 16.31 -10.85 -4.42
CA ARG A 63 17.39 -10.39 -3.54
C ARG A 63 17.99 -9.08 -4.00
N LYS A 64 18.29 -8.96 -5.30
CA LYS A 64 18.88 -7.73 -5.88
C LYS A 64 17.95 -6.53 -5.72
N ARG A 65 16.64 -6.71 -5.95
CA ARG A 65 15.63 -5.68 -5.73
C ARG A 65 15.61 -5.23 -4.28
N LEU A 66 15.51 -6.18 -3.34
CA LEU A 66 15.54 -5.88 -1.90
C LEU A 66 16.83 -5.19 -1.48
N GLU A 67 17.97 -5.61 -2.00
CA GLU A 67 19.25 -4.98 -1.73
C GLU A 67 19.27 -3.52 -2.21
N THR A 68 18.80 -3.26 -3.43
CA THR A 68 18.74 -1.92 -4.01
C THR A 68 17.83 -1.01 -3.19
N THR A 69 16.65 -1.50 -2.80
CA THR A 69 15.73 -0.78 -1.90
C THR A 69 16.40 -0.48 -0.57
N LYS A 70 17.07 -1.47 0.05
CA LYS A 70 17.73 -1.26 1.35
C LYS A 70 18.90 -0.30 1.28
N GLN A 71 19.68 -0.31 0.21
CA GLN A 71 20.76 0.65 0.00
C GLN A 71 20.21 2.09 -0.11
N TYR A 72 19.12 2.28 -0.86
CA TYR A 72 18.46 3.58 -0.98
C TYR A 72 17.88 4.05 0.35
N ASP A 73 17.16 3.18 1.05
CA ASP A 73 16.59 3.48 2.37
C ASP A 73 17.69 3.87 3.37
N GLN A 74 18.80 3.13 3.37
CA GLN A 74 19.92 3.41 4.25
C GLN A 74 20.55 4.78 3.96
N ALA A 75 20.73 5.13 2.68
CA ALA A 75 21.26 6.42 2.28
C ALA A 75 20.35 7.57 2.71
N THR A 76 19.03 7.44 2.47
CA THR A 76 18.03 8.42 2.89
C THR A 76 18.01 8.58 4.41
N GLN A 77 17.97 7.47 5.17
CA GLN A 77 18.00 7.52 6.62
C GLN A 77 19.30 8.09 7.19
N ALA A 78 20.44 7.89 6.50
CA ALA A 78 21.69 8.51 6.91
C ALA A 78 21.64 10.03 6.67
N GLN A 79 21.15 10.47 5.52
CA GLN A 79 20.98 11.89 5.20
C GLN A 79 20.04 12.58 6.18
N GLU A 80 18.90 11.96 6.49
CA GLU A 80 17.92 12.48 7.46
C GLU A 80 18.53 12.63 8.85
N ARG A 81 19.23 11.60 9.34
CA ARG A 81 19.89 11.65 10.66
C ARG A 81 20.94 12.75 10.74
N VAL A 82 21.76 12.90 9.70
CA VAL A 82 22.75 13.98 9.64
C VAL A 82 22.07 15.34 9.63
N LEU A 83 21.03 15.51 8.82
CA LEU A 83 20.27 16.76 8.75
C LEU A 83 19.63 17.11 10.09
N GLU A 84 19.05 16.13 10.79
CA GLU A 84 18.44 16.33 12.09
C GLU A 84 19.45 16.82 13.13
N GLU A 85 20.65 16.22 13.18
CA GLU A 85 21.71 16.68 14.07
C GLU A 85 22.22 18.08 13.70
N LEU A 86 22.31 18.40 12.40
CA LEU A 86 22.70 19.75 11.96
C LEU A 86 21.67 20.81 12.37
N LEU A 87 20.38 20.50 12.28
CA LEU A 87 19.29 21.39 12.70
C LEU A 87 19.27 21.62 14.22
N LYS A 88 19.78 20.69 15.02
CA LYS A 88 19.96 20.90 16.48
C LYS A 88 21.06 21.91 16.80
N LEU A 89 22.05 22.04 15.91
CA LEU A 89 23.22 22.90 16.10
C LEU A 89 23.08 24.28 15.46
N ALA A 90 22.23 24.40 14.43
CA ALA A 90 22.07 25.62 13.66
C ALA A 90 20.60 26.02 13.53
N GLU A 91 20.29 27.24 13.96
CA GLU A 91 18.98 27.85 13.76
C GLU A 91 18.94 28.51 12.37
N VAL A 92 18.04 28.05 11.50
CA VAL A 92 17.88 28.59 10.14
C VAL A 92 16.65 29.50 10.13
N PRO A 93 16.80 30.83 10.10
CA PRO A 93 15.66 31.73 10.06
C PRO A 93 14.95 31.63 8.70
N ILE A 94 13.68 31.23 8.73
CA ILE A 94 12.84 31.10 7.53
C ILE A 94 11.94 32.35 7.41
N PRO A 95 11.98 33.07 6.28
CA PRO A 95 11.05 34.17 6.03
C PRO A 95 9.59 33.70 5.99
N GLU A 96 8.70 34.35 6.75
CA GLU A 96 7.28 33.97 6.83
C GLU A 96 6.58 33.96 5.47
N LYS A 97 6.94 34.89 4.59
CA LYS A 97 6.38 34.96 3.23
C LYS A 97 6.67 33.69 2.42
N LEU A 98 7.90 33.17 2.51
CA LEU A 98 8.28 31.95 1.79
C LEU A 98 7.54 30.73 2.35
N LEU A 99 7.34 30.66 3.67
CA LEU A 99 6.55 29.61 4.29
C LEU A 99 5.08 29.67 3.84
N ALA A 100 4.49 30.87 3.80
CA ALA A 100 3.11 31.07 3.35
C ALA A 100 2.92 30.65 1.89
N ASP A 101 3.85 31.02 1.01
CA ASP A 101 3.84 30.64 -0.41
C ASP A 101 3.92 29.11 -0.56
N GLU A 102 4.84 28.44 0.16
CA GLU A 102 4.99 26.97 0.13
C GLU A 102 3.73 26.24 0.64
N VAL A 103 3.12 26.73 1.73
CA VAL A 103 1.87 26.16 2.27
C VAL A 103 0.73 26.32 1.25
N GLN A 104 0.63 27.48 0.59
CA GLN A 104 -0.37 27.71 -0.44
C GLN A 104 -0.15 26.79 -1.65
N THR A 105 1.08 26.64 -2.13
CA THR A 105 1.42 25.71 -3.21
C THR A 105 1.09 24.27 -2.84
N ARG A 106 1.40 23.81 -1.63
CA ARG A 106 1.07 22.45 -1.18
C ARG A 106 -0.44 22.21 -1.09
N LYS A 107 -1.21 23.18 -0.59
CA LYS A 107 -2.69 23.10 -0.55
C LYS A 107 -3.29 23.03 -1.95
N HIS A 108 -2.86 23.93 -2.84
CA HIS A 108 -3.30 23.95 -4.23
C HIS A 108 -3.01 22.62 -4.93
N ASN A 109 -1.81 22.06 -4.75
CA ASN A 109 -1.45 20.75 -5.30
C ASN A 109 -2.34 19.63 -4.75
N LEU A 110 -2.65 19.64 -3.45
CA LEU A 110 -3.53 18.63 -2.84
C LEU A 110 -4.94 18.67 -3.43
N GLU A 111 -5.52 19.87 -3.51
CA GLU A 111 -6.88 20.11 -4.01
C GLU A 111 -7.02 19.73 -5.48
N HIS A 112 -6.05 20.11 -6.32
CA HIS A 112 -6.17 19.93 -7.77
C HIS A 112 -5.62 18.59 -8.28
N HIS A 113 -4.60 17.99 -7.65
CA HIS A 113 -4.00 16.74 -8.14
C HIS A 113 -4.43 15.50 -7.37
N GLN A 114 -4.67 15.57 -6.06
CA GLN A 114 -4.93 14.37 -5.24
C GLN A 114 -6.43 14.14 -4.98
N LEU A 115 -7.20 15.21 -4.81
CA LEU A 115 -8.65 15.12 -4.56
C LEU A 115 -9.49 15.16 -5.85
N GLY A 116 -9.01 15.82 -6.91
CA GLY A 116 -9.73 15.89 -8.20
C GLY A 116 -9.73 14.58 -9.01
N GLN A 117 -8.95 13.56 -8.60
CA GLN A 117 -8.90 12.23 -9.23
C GLN A 117 -9.65 11.15 -8.45
N MET A 118 -10.27 11.51 -7.31
CA MET A 118 -11.14 10.61 -6.52
C MET A 118 -12.61 10.81 -6.87
#